data_AF-A0A1N7N4U5-F1
#
_entry.id   AF-A0A1N7N4U5-F1
#
_cell.length_a   1.000
_cell.length_b   1.000
_cell.length_c   1.000
_cell.angle_alpha   90.00
_cell.angle_beta   90.00
_cell.angle_gamma   90.00
#
_symmetry.space_group_name_H-M   'P 1'
#
loop_
_entity.id
_entity.type
_entity.pdbx_description
1 polymer ?
#
loop_
_entity_poly.entity_id
_entity_poly.type
_entity_poly.pdbx_seq_one_letter_code
_entity_poly.pdbx_strand_id
1 'polypeptide(L)' 'MASFSSCVLRPLEWAGLLTETRGVRDRKHVHHVFKTPLWRSALKLDTDDMLRPVSIQ' A
#
# COMPACT_ATOMS: atom_id res chain seq x y z
N MET A 1 12.62 7.77 -7.11
CA MET A 1 12.03 6.83 -6.11
C MET A 1 12.30 7.22 -4.66
N ALA A 2 13.47 7.74 -4.30
CA ALA A 2 13.79 8.10 -2.91
C ALA A 2 12.79 9.07 -2.25
N SER A 3 12.40 10.16 -2.94
CA SER A 3 11.44 11.15 -2.41
C SER A 3 10.05 10.55 -2.19
N PHE A 4 9.54 9.72 -3.11
CA PHE A 4 8.26 9.04 -2.92
C PHE A 4 8.29 8.07 -1.73
N SER A 5 9.39 7.33 -1.57
CA SER A 5 9.58 6.45 -0.42
C SER A 5 9.67 7.21 0.91
N SER A 6 10.41 8.32 0.97
CA SER A 6 10.56 9.12 2.21
C SER A 6 9.32 9.93 2.57
N CYS A 7 8.65 10.50 1.58
CA CYS A 7 7.58 11.48 1.82
C CYS A 7 6.18 10.87 1.74
N VAL A 8 6.02 9.66 1.19
CA VAL A 8 4.71 9.02 1.03
C VAL A 8 4.70 7.63 1.67
N LEU A 9 5.52 6.70 1.17
CA LEU A 9 5.41 5.30 1.60
C LEU A 9 5.76 5.10 3.08
N ARG A 10 6.90 5.65 3.55
CA ARG A 10 7.31 5.52 4.96
C ARG A 10 6.32 6.18 5.92
N PRO A 11 5.84 7.41 5.70
CA PRO A 11 4.80 8.00 6.55
C PRO A 11 3.52 7.14 6.63
N LEU A 12 3.06 6.58 5.50
CA LEU A 12 1.85 5.74 5.47
C LEU A 12 2.07 4.36 6.13
N GLU A 13 3.28 3.80 6.04
CA GLU A 13 3.68 2.61 6.78
C GLU A 13 3.73 2.88 8.29
N TRP A 14 4.33 4.00 8.72
CA TRP A 14 4.35 4.40 10.14
C TRP A 14 2.96 4.68 10.71
N ALA A 15 2.05 5.22 9.89
CA ALA A 15 0.65 5.39 10.25
C ALA A 15 -0.14 4.06 10.29
N GLY A 16 0.48 2.93 9.91
CA GLY A 16 -0.15 1.61 9.88
C GLY A 16 -1.12 1.40 8.71
N LEU A 17 -1.17 2.32 7.73
CA LEU A 17 -2.04 2.24 6.56
C LEU A 17 -1.48 1.29 5.49
N LEU A 18 -0.15 1.15 5.46
CA LEU A 18 0.57 0.25 4.56
C LEU A 18 1.45 -0.72 5.35
N THR A 19 1.79 -1.84 4.74
CA THR A 19 2.84 -2.77 5.20
C THR A 19 3.79 -3.07 4.05
N GLU A 20 5.10 -3.07 4.32
CA GLU A 20 6.14 -3.37 3.33
C GLU A 20 6.80 -4.74 3.60
N THR A 21 6.83 -5.61 2.59
CA THR A 21 7.63 -6.82 2.60
C THR A 21 8.81 -6.66 1.66
N ARG A 22 10.03 -6.75 2.21
CA ARG A 22 11.28 -6.66 1.45
C ARG A 22 11.75 -8.04 1.00
N GLY A 23 12.19 -8.15 -0.24
CA GLY A 23 12.75 -9.38 -0.79
C GLY A 23 13.82 -9.11 -1.84
N VAL A 24 14.45 -10.18 -2.30
CA VAL A 24 15.38 -10.16 -3.44
C VAL A 24 14.81 -11.08 -4.52
N ARG A 25 14.62 -10.54 -5.72
CA ARG A 25 14.22 -11.30 -6.91
C ARG A 25 15.19 -10.96 -8.02
N ASP A 26 15.80 -11.99 -8.63
CA ASP A 26 16.75 -11.82 -9.74
C ASP A 26 17.87 -10.79 -9.47
N ARG A 27 18.48 -10.85 -8.27
CA ARG A 27 19.52 -9.92 -7.78
C ARG A 27 19.08 -8.46 -7.64
N LYS A 28 17.77 -8.16 -7.74
CA LYS A 28 17.20 -6.83 -7.48
C LYS A 28 16.46 -6.82 -6.15
N HIS A 29 16.61 -5.74 -5.41
CA HIS A 29 15.79 -5.48 -4.22
C HIS A 29 14.37 -5.15 -4.68
N VAL A 30 13.41 -5.92 -4.19
CA VAL A 30 11.99 -5.74 -4.46
C VAL A 30 11.29 -5.42 -3.15
N HIS A 31 10.49 -4.36 -3.20
CA HIS A 31 9.67 -3.88 -2.10
C HIS A 31 8.21 -4.10 -2.48
N HIS A 32 7.53 -5.03 -1.82
CA HIS A 32 6.10 -5.23 -2.00
C HIS A 32 5.37 -4.42 -0.93
N VAL A 33 4.46 -3.55 -1.34
CA VAL A 33 3.69 -2.69 -0.44
C VAL A 33 2.22 -3.07 -0.54
N PHE A 34 1.61 -3.36 0.61
CA PHE A 34 0.21 -3.78 0.70
C PHE A 34 -0.58 -2.82 1.58
N LYS A 35 -1.86 -2.63 1.24
CA LYS A 35 -2.80 -1.90 2.11
C LYS A 35 -3.17 -2.76 3.30
N THR A 36 -3.24 -2.15 4.48
CA THR A 36 -3.77 -2.82 5.69
C THR A 36 -5.28 -2.61 5.79
N PRO A 37 -5.98 -3.34 6.68
CA PRO A 37 -7.40 -3.08 6.96
C PRO A 37 -7.68 -1.63 7.41
N LEU A 38 -6.73 -0.99 8.12
CA LEU A 38 -6.87 0.39 8.59
C LEU A 38 -7.05 1.39 7.43
N TRP A 39 -6.50 1.08 6.24
CA TRP A 39 -6.62 1.93 5.05
C TRP A 39 -8.08 2.32 4.78
N ARG A 40 -8.99 1.35 4.71
CA ARG A 40 -10.39 1.62 4.36
C ARG A 40 -11.17 2.27 5.51
N SER A 41 -10.74 2.08 6.75
CA SER A 41 -11.37 2.67 7.93
C SER A 41 -11.00 4.14 8.14
N ALA A 42 -9.75 4.51 7.81
CA ALA A 42 -9.23 5.86 8.04
C ALA A 42 -9.23 6.75 6.78
N LEU A 43 -9.22 6.16 5.58
CA LEU A 43 -9.16 6.87 4.32
C LEU A 43 -10.35 6.50 3.44
N LYS A 44 -11.46 7.20 3.64
CA LYS A 44 -12.65 7.09 2.79
C LYS A 44 -12.51 8.05 1.61
N LEU A 45 -12.47 7.52 0.40
CA LEU A 45 -12.45 8.31 -0.83
C LEU A 45 -13.86 8.40 -1.40
N ASP A 46 -14.20 9.53 -2.02
CA ASP A 46 -15.50 9.71 -2.68
C ASP A 46 -15.76 8.66 -3.77
N THR A 47 -14.70 8.04 -4.28
CA THR A 47 -14.75 7.00 -5.32
C THR A 47 -14.82 5.57 -4.77
N ASP A 48 -14.74 5.34 -3.46
CA ASP A 48 -14.68 3.98 -2.90
C ASP A 48 -15.93 3.16 -3.24
N ASP A 49 -17.10 3.80 -3.24
CA ASP A 49 -18.40 3.18 -3.54
C ASP A 49 -18.63 2.99 -5.05
N MET A 50 -17.74 3.53 -5.91
CA MET A 50 -17.79 3.34 -7.37
C MET A 50 -17.15 2.02 -7.81
N LEU A 51 -16.37 1.38 -6.94
CA LEU A 51 -15.64 0.16 -7.27
C LEU A 51 -16.58 -1.05 -7.26
N ARG A 52 -16.63 -1.78 -8.38
CA ARG A 52 -17.30 -3.08 -8.44
C ARG A 52 -16.39 -4.14 -7.81
N PRO A 53 -16.91 -5.02 -6.93
CA PRO A 53 -16.13 -6.13 -6.39
C PRO A 53 -15.56 -6.98 -7.53
N VAL A 54 -14.26 -7.29 -7.46
CA VAL A 54 -13.65 -8.27 -8.35
C VAL A 54 -13.91 -9.65 -7.73
N SER A 55 -14.63 -10.50 -8.45
CA SER A 55 -14.81 -11.89 -8.04
C SER A 55 -13.49 -12.63 -8.26
N ILE A 56 -12.84 -13.06 -7.18
CA ILE A 56 -11.66 -13.91 -7.25
C ILE A 56 -12.19 -15.35 -7.18
N GLN A 57 -12.20 -16.03 -8.33
CA GLN A 57 -12.50 -17.46 -8.43
C GLN A 57 -11.27 -18.31 -8.09
#